data_AF-A0A1I2G4B0-F1
#
_entry.id   AF-A0A1I2G4B0-F1
#
_cell.length_a   1.000
_cell.length_b   1.000
_cell.length_c   1.000
_cell.angle_alpha   90.00
_cell.angle_beta   90.00
_cell.angle_gamma   90.00
#
_symmetry.space_group_name_H-M   'P 1'
#
loop_
_entity.id
_entity.type
_entity.pdbx_description
1 polymer ?
#
loop_
_entity_poly.entity_id
_entity_poly.type
_entity_poly.pdbx_seq_one_letter_code
_entity_poly.pdbx_strand_id
1 'polypeptide(L)' 'MKKCLSLIFLLMIVTPVQARWVVINSAAKQGEAHYFDPQTLQKNDQFRKIWILSSYDEKQKGGYHAIKSLYEFDCSHGKA' A
#
# COMPACT_ATOMS: atom_id res chain seq x y z
N MET A 1 2.12 23.94 34.36
CA MET A 1 1.25 24.33 33.22
C MET A 1 1.99 24.48 31.90
N LYS A 2 3.19 25.11 31.83
CA LYS A 2 3.96 25.27 30.57
C LYS A 2 4.35 23.95 29.87
N LYS A 3 4.67 22.89 30.62
CA LYS A 3 5.05 21.57 30.06
C LYS A 3 3.88 20.87 29.34
N CYS A 4 2.65 21.02 29.83
CA CYS A 4 1.46 20.46 29.19
C CYS A 4 1.14 21.18 27.87
N LEU A 5 1.35 22.51 27.81
CA LEU A 5 1.19 23.29 26.58
C LEU A 5 2.15 22.83 25.48
N SER A 6 3.41 22.55 25.81
CA SER A 6 4.37 21.97 24.85
C SER A 6 3.93 20.61 24.32
N LEU A 7 3.33 19.77 25.16
CA LEU A 7 2.88 18.43 24.77
C LEU A 7 1.68 18.49 23.81
N ILE A 8 0.73 19.38 24.09
CA ILE A 8 -0.44 19.63 23.23
C ILE A 8 0.01 20.19 21.87
N PHE A 9 0.96 21.13 21.88
CA PHE A 9 1.52 21.69 20.66
C PHE A 9 2.21 20.61 19.81
N LEU A 10 2.97 19.71 20.42
CA LEU A 10 3.64 18.61 19.71
C LEU A 10 2.64 17.66 19.03
N LEU A 11 1.53 17.34 19.70
CA LEU A 11 0.49 16.47 19.16
C LEU A 11 -0.25 17.09 17.96
N MET A 12 -0.34 18.43 17.87
CA MET A 12 -0.97 19.10 16.73
C MET A 12 -0.12 19.06 15.44
N ILE A 13 1.18 18.79 15.54
CA ILE A 13 2.10 18.73 14.39
C ILE A 13 2.10 17.34 13.76
N VAL A 14 1.63 16.31 14.48
CA VAL A 14 1.59 14.93 13.97
C VAL A 14 0.46 14.81 12.95
N THR A 15 0.80 14.90 11.67
CA THR A 15 -0.14 14.55 10.60
C THR A 15 -0.26 13.03 10.52
N PRO A 16 -1.47 12.46 10.49
CA PRO A 16 -1.62 11.03 10.28
C PRO A 16 -1.19 10.69 8.85
N VAL A 17 -0.02 10.06 8.71
CA VAL A 17 0.32 9.31 7.49
C VAL A 17 -0.56 8.07 7.48
N GLN A 18 -1.71 8.17 6.82
CA GLN A 18 -2.51 7.00 6.52
C GLN A 18 -2.05 6.45 5.18
N ALA A 19 -1.65 5.18 5.17
CA ALA A 19 -1.42 4.45 3.93
C ALA A 19 -2.72 4.45 3.12
N ARG A 20 -2.68 5.01 1.91
CA ARG A 20 -3.85 5.13 1.06
C ARG A 20 -3.92 3.93 0.15
N TRP A 21 -4.56 2.85 0.58
CA TRP A 21 -4.75 1.67 -0.25
C TRP A 21 -5.78 1.95 -1.35
N VAL A 22 -5.36 1.84 -2.61
CA VAL A 22 -6.21 1.98 -3.80
C VAL A 22 -6.51 0.61 -4.37
N VAL A 23 -7.79 0.28 -4.51
CA VAL A 23 -8.24 -1.01 -5.05
C VAL A 23 -7.86 -1.17 -6.53
N ILE A 24 -7.41 -2.36 -6.88
CA ILE A 24 -7.11 -2.77 -8.26
C ILE A 24 -8.26 -3.65 -8.73
N ASN A 25 -9.12 -3.13 -9.62
CA ASN A 25 -10.33 -3.81 -10.07
C ASN A 25 -10.11 -4.87 -11.18
N SER A 26 -8.86 -5.20 -11.51
CA SER A 26 -8.54 -6.14 -12.59
C SER A 26 -8.50 -7.58 -12.09
N ALA A 27 -9.33 -8.44 -12.66
CA ALA A 27 -9.21 -9.91 -12.66
C ALA A 27 -9.03 -10.61 -11.29
N ALA A 28 -9.42 -9.98 -10.18
CA ALA A 28 -9.39 -10.62 -8.88
C ALA A 28 -10.35 -11.83 -8.86
N LYS A 29 -9.90 -12.94 -8.29
CA LYS A 29 -10.77 -14.10 -8.06
C LYS A 29 -11.80 -13.76 -6.98
N GLN A 30 -12.90 -14.50 -6.94
CA GLN A 30 -13.87 -14.36 -5.86
C GLN A 30 -13.18 -14.61 -4.51
N GLY A 31 -13.37 -13.69 -3.56
CA GLY A 31 -12.72 -13.72 -2.25
C GLY A 31 -11.26 -13.24 -2.23
N GLU A 32 -10.77 -12.66 -3.32
CA GLU A 32 -9.47 -11.99 -3.41
C GLU A 32 -9.67 -10.50 -3.71
N ALA A 33 -8.88 -9.65 -3.05
CA ALA A 33 -8.86 -8.23 -3.31
C ALA A 33 -7.42 -7.72 -3.38
N HIS A 34 -7.13 -6.89 -4.38
CA HIS A 34 -5.80 -6.32 -4.58
C HIS A 34 -5.81 -4.82 -4.37
N TYR A 35 -4.76 -4.33 -3.73
CA TYR A 35 -4.59 -2.91 -3.42
C TYR A 35 -3.16 -2.49 -3.71
N PHE A 36 -2.94 -1.24 -4.10
CA PHE A 36 -1.62 -0.63 -4.08
C PHE A 36 -1.60 0.60 -3.17
N ASP A 37 -0.43 0.90 -2.62
CA ASP A 37 -0.20 2.14 -1.88
C ASP A 37 0.55 3.15 -2.77
N PRO A 38 -0.11 4.23 -3.23
CA PRO A 38 0.50 5.27 -4.06
C PRO A 38 1.71 5.94 -3.42
N GLN A 39 1.78 5.99 -2.08
CA GLN A 39 2.91 6.59 -1.37
C GLN A 39 4.20 5.77 -1.56
N THR A 40 4.08 4.51 -1.97
CA THR A 40 5.22 3.63 -2.22
C THR A 40 5.68 3.60 -3.67
N LEU A 41 5.00 4.34 -4.56
CA LEU A 41 5.32 4.34 -5.99
C LEU A 41 6.68 5.00 -6.24
N GLN A 42 7.60 4.24 -6.81
CA GLN A 42 8.85 4.72 -7.35
C GLN A 42 8.76 4.79 -8.87
N LYS A 43 9.18 5.91 -9.45
CA LYS A 43 9.18 6.16 -10.90
C LYS A 43 10.61 6.25 -11.39
N ASN A 44 11.04 5.24 -12.15
CA ASN A 44 12.38 5.16 -12.72
C ASN A 44 12.27 5.02 -14.24
N ASP A 45 12.31 6.14 -14.96
CA ASP A 45 12.16 6.18 -16.42
C ASP A 45 10.88 5.46 -16.90
N GLN A 46 11.00 4.38 -17.68
CA GLN A 46 9.87 3.54 -18.12
C GLN A 46 9.34 2.57 -17.06
N PHE A 47 10.09 2.37 -15.97
CA PHE A 47 9.73 1.43 -14.92
C PHE A 47 8.91 2.08 -13.80
N ARG A 48 7.95 1.35 -13.26
CA ARG A 48 7.16 1.71 -12.08
C ARG A 48 7.28 0.62 -11.05
N LYS A 49 7.88 0.92 -9.89
CA LYS A 49 8.02 -0.02 -8.79
C LYS A 49 7.04 0.35 -7.68
N ILE A 50 6.22 -0.59 -7.23
CA ILE A 50 5.16 -0.32 -6.25
C ILE A 50 4.82 -1.56 -5.42
N TRP A 51 4.40 -1.36 -4.17
CA TRP A 51 3.87 -2.44 -3.35
C TRP A 51 2.40 -2.71 -3.69
N ILE A 52 2.08 -3.99 -3.88
CA ILE A 52 0.72 -4.51 -4.01
C ILE A 52 0.41 -5.40 -2.81
N LEU A 53 -0.73 -5.18 -2.18
CA LEU A 53 -1.30 -6.01 -1.13
C LEU A 53 -2.42 -6.86 -1.75
N SER A 54 -2.27 -8.18 -1.71
CA SER A 54 -3.34 -9.13 -1.99
C SER A 54 -3.94 -9.58 -0.66
N SER A 55 -5.25 -9.47 -0.52
CA SER A 55 -6.03 -9.91 0.63
C SER A 55 -6.97 -11.03 0.22
N TYR A 56 -7.17 -11.99 1.10
CA TYR A 56 -7.95 -13.19 0.89
C TYR A 56 -8.96 -13.37 2.02
N ASP A 57 -10.23 -13.61 1.68
CA ASP A 57 -11.26 -13.95 2.65
C ASP A 57 -10.89 -15.25 3.39
N GLU A 58 -10.41 -16.24 2.62
CA GLU A 58 -9.99 -17.53 3.12
C GLU A 58 -8.48 -17.61 3.36
N LYS A 59 -8.10 -18.45 4.34
CA LYS A 59 -6.70 -18.69 4.68
C LYS A 59 -6.01 -19.44 3.54
N GLN A 60 -4.92 -18.88 3.02
CA GLN A 60 -4.17 -19.48 1.93
C GLN A 60 -3.24 -20.59 2.43
N LYS A 61 -2.74 -21.42 1.51
CA LYS A 61 -1.69 -22.42 1.81
C LYS A 61 -0.47 -21.70 2.39
N GLY A 62 -0.07 -22.07 3.61
CA GLY A 62 0.97 -21.36 4.38
C GLY A 62 0.41 -20.50 5.51
N GLY A 63 -0.91 -20.37 5.59
CA GLY A 63 -1.59 -19.89 6.78
C GLY A 63 -1.80 -18.37 6.86
N TYR A 64 -1.69 -17.66 5.75
CA TYR A 64 -1.86 -16.21 5.68
C TYR A 64 -3.19 -15.82 5.03
N HIS A 65 -3.68 -14.62 5.36
CA HIS A 65 -4.81 -13.97 4.69
C HIS A 65 -4.39 -12.81 3.80
N ALA A 66 -3.12 -12.43 3.82
CA ALA A 66 -2.61 -11.39 2.96
C ALA A 66 -1.15 -11.59 2.58
N ILE A 67 -0.78 -11.14 1.38
CA ILE A 67 0.59 -11.03 0.91
C ILE A 67 0.84 -9.60 0.44
N LYS A 68 1.99 -9.06 0.80
CA LYS A 68 2.50 -7.80 0.25
C LYS A 68 3.68 -8.09 -0.67
N SER A 69 3.53 -7.77 -1.95
CA SER A 69 4.49 -8.06 -3.02
C SER A 69 4.99 -6.78 -3.67
N LEU A 70 6.29 -6.71 -3.96
CA LEU A 70 6.89 -5.59 -4.68
C LEU A 70 6.91 -5.90 -6.17
N TYR A 71 6.15 -5.13 -6.95
CA TYR A 71 6.11 -5.26 -8.40
C TYR A 71 6.96 -4.19 -9.06
N GLU A 72 7.53 -4.52 -10.23
CA GLU A 72 8.16 -3.56 -11.14
C GLU A 72 7.54 -3.73 -12.52
N PHE A 73 6.85 -2.70 -12.99
CA PHE A 73 6.18 -2.70 -14.28
C PHE A 73 7.02 -1.96 -15.32
N ASP A 74 7.21 -2.56 -16.49
CA ASP A 74 7.71 -1.89 -17.70
C ASP A 74 6.50 -1.30 -18.44
N CYS A 75 6.31 0.01 -18.30
CA CYS A 75 5.19 0.71 -18.92
C CYS A 75 5.35 0.93 -20.44
N SER A 76 6.56 0.78 -21.00
CA SER A 76 6.80 0.88 -22.44
C SER A 76 6.32 -0.37 -23.16
N HIS A 77 6.52 -1.55 -22.57
CA HIS A 77 6.18 -2.84 -23.16
C HIS A 77 4.96 -3.53 -22.53
N GLY A 78 4.34 -2.90 -21.52
CA GLY A 78 3.17 -3.45 -20.83
C GLY A 78 3.46 -4.73 -20.06
N LYS A 79 4.65 -4.85 -19.45
CA LYS A 79 5.10 -6.05 -18.71
C LYS A 79 5.15 -5.79 -17.20
N ALA A 80 5.01 -6.85 -16.42
CA ALA A 80 5.07 -6.89 -14.96
C ALA A 80 6.08 -7.94 -14.50
#